data_AF-A0A527VTY1-F1
#
_entry.id   AF-A0A527VTY1-F1
#
_cell.length_a   1.000
_cell.length_b   1.000
_cell.length_c   1.000
_cell.angle_alpha   90.00
_cell.angle_beta   90.00
_cell.angle_gamma   90.00
#
_symmetry.space_group_name_H-M   'P 1'
#
loop_
_entity.id
_entity.type
_entity.pdbx_description
1 polymer ?
#
loop_
_entity_poly.entity_id
_entity_poly.type
_entity_poly.pdbx_seq_one_letter_code
_entity_poly.pdbx_strand_id
1 'polypeptide(L)' 'PLEPPVTSNLANLDKPKLPRTLKASIEAFAGSDFCAEAFGEAFRDNYAESRRAEQAAFDAWQASHITDFEWQRYFVS' A
#
# COMPACT_ATOMS: atom_id res chain seq x y z
N PRO A 1 16.86 14.65 -14.27
CA PRO A 1 15.99 15.86 -14.21
C PRO A 1 14.55 15.40 -14.04
N LEU A 2 13.72 16.12 -13.27
CA LEU A 2 12.32 15.72 -13.02
C LEU A 2 11.43 16.06 -14.22
N GLU A 3 10.37 15.28 -14.41
CA GLU A 3 9.33 15.58 -15.39
C GLU A 3 8.63 16.90 -15.08
N PRO A 4 8.13 17.62 -16.09
CA PRO A 4 7.36 18.84 -15.88
C PRO A 4 6.07 18.56 -15.11
N PRO A 5 5.59 19.54 -14.30
CA PRO A 5 4.38 19.36 -13.51
C PRO A 5 3.16 19.16 -14.42
N VAL A 6 2.30 18.20 -14.05
CA VAL A 6 1.01 17.99 -14.72
C VAL A 6 0.04 19.07 -14.24
N THR A 7 -0.49 19.87 -15.16
CA THR A 7 -1.42 20.97 -14.88
C THR A 7 -2.88 20.65 -15.24
N SER A 8 -3.13 19.48 -15.81
CA SER A 8 -4.47 19.01 -16.22
C SER A 8 -5.15 18.17 -15.14
N ASN A 9 -6.43 17.82 -15.36
CA ASN A 9 -7.19 16.96 -14.45
C ASN A 9 -6.56 15.56 -14.33
N LEU A 10 -6.19 15.20 -13.11
CA LEU A 10 -5.50 13.95 -12.77
C LEU A 10 -6.35 12.69 -13.02
N ALA A 11 -7.69 12.81 -13.06
CA ALA A 11 -8.58 11.67 -13.26
C ALA A 11 -8.36 10.96 -14.61
N ASN A 12 -7.99 11.72 -15.65
CA ASN A 12 -7.77 11.20 -17.01
C ASN A 12 -6.28 10.97 -17.32
N LEU A 13 -5.41 11.01 -16.30
CA LEU A 13 -3.98 10.93 -16.49
C LEU A 13 -3.56 9.47 -16.75
N ASP A 14 -2.96 9.26 -17.92
CA ASP A 14 -2.33 7.99 -18.33
C ASP A 14 -0.90 7.91 -17.78
N LYS A 15 -0.82 7.68 -16.47
CA LYS A 15 0.44 7.41 -15.75
C LYS A 15 0.29 6.16 -14.90
N PRO A 16 1.41 5.46 -14.59
CA PRO A 16 1.40 4.33 -13.67
C PRO A 16 0.63 4.68 -12.39
N LYS A 17 -0.32 3.82 -12.03
CA LYS A 17 -1.11 4.02 -10.81
C LYS A 17 -0.28 3.64 -9.59
N LEU A 18 -0.50 4.34 -8.50
CA LEU A 18 0.07 3.96 -7.22
C LEU A 18 -0.48 2.61 -6.75
N PRO A 19 0.28 1.86 -5.93
CA PRO A 19 -0.23 0.67 -5.28
C PRO A 19 -1.54 0.96 -4.54
N ARG A 20 -2.53 0.07 -4.71
CA ARG A 20 -3.88 0.24 -4.14
C ARG A 20 -4.06 -0.40 -2.77
N THR A 21 -3.07 -1.14 -2.30
CA THR A 21 -3.11 -1.84 -1.01
C THR A 21 -1.82 -1.56 -0.26
N LEU A 22 -1.91 -1.55 1.07
CA LEU A 22 -0.72 -1.42 1.91
C LEU A 22 0.26 -2.56 1.64
N LYS A 23 -0.22 -3.80 1.50
CA LYS A 23 0.59 -4.95 1.07
C LYS A 23 1.40 -4.68 -0.21
N ALA A 24 0.79 -4.14 -1.26
CA ALA A 24 1.50 -3.84 -2.50
C ALA A 24 2.53 -2.71 -2.31
N SER A 25 2.23 -1.71 -1.48
CA SER A 25 3.20 -0.66 -1.11
C SER A 25 4.39 -1.21 -0.32
N ILE A 26 4.16 -2.16 0.59
CA ILE A 26 5.22 -2.81 1.38
C ILE A 26 6.18 -3.55 0.44
N GLU A 27 5.66 -4.34 -0.51
CA GLU A 27 6.52 -5.06 -1.46
C GLU A 27 7.27 -4.11 -2.40
N ALA A 28 6.63 -3.02 -2.85
CA ALA A 28 7.31 -2.00 -3.64
C ALA A 28 8.44 -1.31 -2.87
N PHE A 29 8.25 -1.05 -1.57
CA PHE A 29 9.27 -0.46 -0.71
C PHE A 29 10.42 -1.43 -0.43
N ALA A 30 10.11 -2.69 -0.10
CA ALA A 30 11.10 -3.72 0.20
C ALA A 30 12.02 -4.00 -0.99
N GLY A 31 11.50 -3.93 -2.22
CA GLY A 31 12.26 -4.09 -3.46
C GLY A 31 12.89 -2.82 -4.02
N SER A 32 12.82 -1.68 -3.32
CA SER A 32 13.29 -0.40 -3.87
C SER A 32 14.78 -0.16 -3.61
N ASP A 33 15.57 -0.16 -4.68
CA ASP A 33 16.98 0.23 -4.65
C ASP A 33 17.16 1.68 -4.20
N PHE A 34 16.27 2.58 -4.64
CA PHE A 34 16.27 3.97 -4.19
C PHE A 34 16.10 4.09 -2.67
N CYS A 35 15.17 3.34 -2.07
CA CYS A 35 14.99 3.35 -0.63
C CYS A 35 16.18 2.73 0.11
N ALA A 36 16.82 1.69 -0.45
CA ALA A 36 18.03 1.12 0.11
C ALA A 36 19.20 2.14 0.11
N GLU A 37 19.38 2.88 -0.99
CA GLU A 37 20.41 3.92 -1.09
C GLU A 37 20.13 5.11 -0.16
N ALA A 38 18.88 5.58 -0.13
CA ALA A 38 18.52 6.78 0.63
C ALA A 38 18.49 6.55 2.16
N PHE A 39 18.08 5.36 2.61
CA PHE A 39 17.86 5.07 4.03
C PHE A 39 18.82 4.02 4.61
N GLY A 40 19.50 3.24 3.77
CA GLY A 40 20.29 2.08 4.14
C GLY A 40 19.48 0.78 4.13
N GLU A 41 20.10 -0.30 3.67
CA GLU A 41 19.48 -1.63 3.55
C GLU A 41 18.90 -2.14 4.88
N ALA A 42 19.68 -2.02 5.97
CA ALA A 42 19.24 -2.47 7.30
C ALA A 42 17.97 -1.76 7.78
N PHE A 43 17.84 -0.46 7.49
CA PHE A 43 16.62 0.29 7.82
C PHE A 43 15.46 -0.15 6.93
N ARG A 44 15.67 -0.19 5.61
CA ARG A 44 14.64 -0.62 4.64
C ARG A 44 14.07 -1.97 5.05
N ASP A 45 14.93 -2.94 5.34
CA ASP A 45 14.53 -4.31 5.66
C ASP A 45 13.77 -4.42 6.96
N ASN A 46 14.32 -3.84 8.03
CA ASN A 46 13.64 -3.88 9.31
C ASN A 46 12.28 -3.16 9.26
N TYR A 47 12.19 -2.04 8.54
CA TYR A 47 10.93 -1.33 8.36
C TYR A 47 9.93 -2.15 7.55
N ALA A 48 10.35 -2.76 6.43
CA ALA A 48 9.50 -3.63 5.61
C ALA A 48 8.95 -4.81 6.43
N GLU A 49 9.78 -5.48 7.21
CA GLU A 49 9.35 -6.59 8.09
C GLU A 49 8.35 -6.13 9.15
N SER A 50 8.59 -4.97 9.78
CA SER A 50 7.64 -4.39 10.73
C SER A 50 6.27 -4.14 10.07
N ARG A 51 6.25 -3.63 8.82
CA ARG A 51 4.99 -3.41 8.10
C ARG A 51 4.31 -4.73 7.69
N ARG A 52 5.07 -5.76 7.33
CA ARG A 52 4.53 -7.10 7.03
C ARG A 52 3.83 -7.70 8.25
N ALA A 53 4.42 -7.57 9.44
CA ALA A 53 3.81 -8.04 10.68
C ALA A 53 2.46 -7.35 10.97
N GLU A 54 2.39 -6.03 10.81
CA GLU A 54 1.13 -5.28 10.97
C GLU A 54 0.09 -5.66 9.91
N GLN A 55 0.50 -5.81 8.65
CA GLN A 55 -0.40 -6.24 7.58
C GLN A 55 -0.97 -7.62 7.86
N ALA A 56 -0.16 -8.57 8.35
CA ALA A 56 -0.62 -9.91 8.70
C ALA A 56 -1.64 -9.88 9.85
N ALA A 57 -1.43 -9.03 10.86
CA ALA A 57 -2.39 -8.84 11.95
C ALA A 57 -3.72 -8.26 11.43
N PHE A 58 -3.65 -7.27 10.53
CA PHE A 58 -4.83 -6.69 9.90
C PHE A 58 -5.58 -7.72 9.04
N ASP A 59 -4.88 -8.52 8.22
CA ASP A 59 -5.50 -9.55 7.37
C ASP A 59 -6.23 -10.60 8.22
N ALA A 60 -5.65 -11.00 9.36
CA ALA A 60 -6.29 -11.92 10.31
C ALA A 60 -7.53 -11.31 10.98
N TRP A 61 -7.48 -10.03 11.34
CA TRP A 61 -8.63 -9.30 11.85
C TRP A 61 -9.73 -9.21 10.78
N GLN A 62 -9.41 -8.77 9.57
CA GLN A 62 -10.36 -8.64 8.47
C GLN A 62 -11.04 -9.98 8.13
N ALA A 63 -10.31 -11.09 8.15
CA ALA A 63 -10.87 -12.41 7.88
C ALA A 63 -11.86 -12.91 8.96
N SER A 64 -11.81 -12.34 10.16
CA SER A 64 -12.67 -12.72 11.29
C SER A 64 -13.79 -11.71 11.59
N HIS A 65 -13.87 -10.62 10.83
CA HIS A 65 -14.84 -9.54 11.05
C HIS A 65 -15.66 -9.27 9.80
N ILE A 66 -16.96 -9.08 9.98
CA ILE A 66 -17.84 -8.55 8.94
C ILE A 66 -17.89 -7.04 9.15
N THR A 67 -17.56 -6.28 8.11
CA THR A 67 -17.71 -4.83 8.17
C THR A 67 -19.18 -4.44 8.16
N ASP A 68 -19.53 -3.26 8.70
CA ASP A 68 -20.90 -2.77 8.68
C ASP A 68 -21.46 -2.66 7.24
N PHE A 69 -20.61 -2.32 6.27
CA PHE A 69 -20.99 -2.32 4.86
C PHE A 69 -21.36 -3.72 4.35
N GLU A 70 -20.53 -4.72 4.65
CA GLU A 70 -20.80 -6.11 4.27
C GLU A 70 -22.05 -6.64 4.99
N TRP A 71 -22.24 -6.27 6.26
CA TRP A 71 -23.44 -6.58 7.03
C TRP A 71 -24.70 -6.02 6.34
N GLN A 72 -24.71 -4.72 6.04
CA GLN A 72 -25.83 -4.07 5.36
C GLN A 72 -26.08 -4.64 3.96
N ARG A 73 -25.02 -4.93 3.21
CA ARG A 73 -25.14 -5.41 1.82
C ARG A 73 -25.61 -6.85 1.70
N TYR A 74 -25.20 -7.72 2.63
CA TYR A 74 -25.40 -9.16 2.49
C TYR A 74 -26.34 -9.78 3.53
N PHE A 75 -26.63 -9.10 4.66
CA PHE A 75 -27.36 -9.70 5.79
C PHE A 75 -28.59 -8.93 6.26
N VAL A 76 -28.72 -7.65 5.94
CA VAL A 76 -29.91 -6.85 6.28
C VAL A 76 -30.79 -6.72 5.04
N SER A 77 -31.84 -7.55 4.97
CA SER A 77 -32.94 -7.47 4.00
C SER A 77 -34.09 -6.62 4.50
#